data_AF-A0A7X4HVV5-F1
#
_entry.id   AF-A0A7X4HVV5-F1
#
_cell.length_a   1.000
_cell.length_b   1.000
_cell.length_c   1.000
_cell.angle_alpha   90.00
_cell.angle_beta   90.00
_cell.angle_gamma   90.00
#
_symmetry.space_group_name_H-M   'P 1'
#
loop_
_entity.id
_entity.type
_entity.pdbx_description
1 polymer ?
#
loop_
_entity_poly.entity_id
_entity_poly.type
_entity_poly.pdbx_seq_one_letter_code
_entity_poly.pdbx_strand_id
1 'polypeptide(L)'
;MPFPASWDAGRSRGRLATALTAVHPYVQWSRGRTTVWALGGVGRGTAENVGAAADGGLETTGLGLGLGLVEARREMAVIGGGVRLGLRGELSWAHLATDAGGETLDALQAGVRRTRAGFEAARGWSRPSGMHLEPFGRLSVRQDGGARQTGVGLELESGVRLSAGPLRVDAQGRMLALHTASAYAERGGSVTVSVGEGAERPGLTLSLAPRWGAAQGADMLWQEQLHRPWGMPAGSDERSVDARVSYGWRLPRRLLVAPFGGYGTGWGRRRLQVGATLGSLDADTRSSAPVRLEASGERHLLRQGGVDHRISLLGVVTFGARPAATSALRAVR
;
A
#
# COMPACT_ATOMS: atom_id res chain seq x y z
N MET A 1 9.40 -11.27 -9.54
CA MET A 1 9.68 -10.82 -8.17
C MET A 1 10.50 -11.89 -7.48
N PRO A 2 11.83 -11.77 -7.33
CA PRO A 2 12.66 -12.66 -6.52
C PRO A 2 12.59 -12.28 -5.04
N PHE A 3 12.05 -13.15 -4.20
CA PHE A 3 12.19 -13.05 -2.74
C PHE A 3 13.46 -13.78 -2.31
N PRO A 4 14.56 -13.10 -1.96
CA PRO A 4 15.69 -13.77 -1.31
C PRO A 4 15.27 -14.11 0.13
N ALA A 5 14.63 -15.25 0.31
CA ALA A 5 14.57 -15.93 1.59
C ALA A 5 15.72 -16.95 1.58
N SER A 6 16.74 -16.73 2.42
CA SER A 6 17.64 -17.82 2.77
C SER A 6 16.82 -18.80 3.61
N TRP A 7 16.63 -20.01 3.12
CA TRP A 7 15.97 -21.07 3.86
C TRP A 7 16.99 -22.18 4.18
N ASP A 8 16.72 -22.87 5.28
CA ASP A 8 17.51 -24.01 5.76
C ASP A 8 16.53 -25.17 5.95
N ALA A 9 16.54 -26.13 5.02
CA ALA A 9 15.85 -27.41 5.18
C ALA A 9 16.90 -28.52 5.19
N GLY A 10 17.65 -28.59 6.28
CA GLY A 10 18.61 -29.65 6.52
C GLY A 10 20.03 -29.31 6.05
N ARG A 11 20.52 -29.98 4.99
CA ARG A 11 21.91 -29.83 4.50
C ARG A 11 22.07 -28.85 3.33
N SER A 12 20.99 -28.33 2.78
CA SER A 12 20.98 -27.45 1.61
C SER A 12 20.83 -25.98 2.03
N ARG A 13 21.84 -25.17 1.73
CA ARG A 13 21.71 -23.70 1.70
C ARG A 13 21.46 -23.30 0.26
N GLY A 14 20.30 -22.70 0.01
CA GLY A 14 19.92 -22.21 -1.31
C GLY A 14 19.43 -20.78 -1.26
N ARG A 15 19.57 -20.06 -2.37
CA ARG A 15 18.92 -18.77 -2.57
C ARG A 15 17.73 -18.97 -3.51
N LEU A 16 16.53 -18.73 -3.00
CA LEU A 16 15.34 -18.70 -3.85
C LEU A 16 15.34 -17.44 -4.72
N ALA A 17 15.28 -17.62 -6.04
CA ALA A 17 14.98 -16.57 -7.00
C ALA A 17 13.59 -16.85 -7.58
N THR A 18 12.79 -15.80 -7.78
CA THR A 18 11.42 -15.95 -8.29
C THR A 18 11.15 -14.92 -9.38
N ALA A 19 10.49 -15.31 -10.46
CA ALA A 19 9.92 -14.41 -11.46
C ALA A 19 8.40 -14.49 -11.34
N LEU A 20 7.70 -13.36 -11.40
CA LEU A 20 6.24 -13.36 -11.22
C LEU A 20 5.62 -12.24 -12.03
N THR A 21 4.63 -12.59 -12.85
CA THR A 21 3.76 -11.65 -13.54
C THR A 21 2.37 -11.79 -12.93
N ALA A 22 1.78 -10.68 -12.49
CA ALA A 22 0.49 -10.70 -11.81
C ALA A 22 -0.39 -9.53 -12.24
N VAL A 23 -1.71 -9.74 -12.18
CA VAL A 23 -2.74 -8.74 -12.49
C VAL A 23 -3.63 -8.57 -11.27
N HIS A 24 -3.87 -7.32 -10.87
CA HIS A 24 -4.53 -6.98 -9.60
C HIS A 24 -5.64 -5.95 -9.82
N PRO A 25 -6.83 -6.34 -10.32
CA PRO A 25 -7.95 -5.40 -10.42
C PRO A 25 -8.35 -4.85 -9.05
N TYR A 26 -8.75 -3.58 -9.02
CA TYR A 26 -9.26 -2.94 -7.81
C TYR A 26 -10.55 -2.18 -8.13
N VAL A 27 -11.44 -2.10 -7.15
CA VAL A 27 -12.69 -1.34 -7.22
C VAL A 27 -12.90 -0.59 -5.92
N GLN A 28 -13.38 0.65 -6.05
CA GLN A 28 -13.89 1.46 -4.96
C GLN A 28 -15.35 1.73 -5.24
N TRP A 29 -16.19 1.53 -4.24
CA TRP A 29 -17.60 1.88 -4.28
C TRP A 29 -17.96 2.69 -3.06
N SER A 30 -18.69 3.79 -3.26
CA SER A 30 -19.17 4.63 -2.17
C SER A 30 -20.65 4.94 -2.37
N ARG A 31 -21.45 4.83 -1.31
CA ARG A 31 -22.86 5.24 -1.29
C ARG A 31 -23.23 5.80 0.07
N GLY A 32 -23.63 7.07 0.10
CA GLY A 32 -23.94 7.77 1.33
C GLY A 32 -22.75 7.78 2.29
N ARG A 33 -22.92 7.20 3.48
CA ARG A 33 -21.89 7.10 4.53
C ARG A 33 -21.04 5.83 4.46
N THR A 34 -21.28 4.97 3.48
CA THR A 34 -20.59 3.69 3.33
C THR A 34 -19.63 3.75 2.16
N THR A 35 -18.41 3.25 2.35
CA THR A 35 -17.44 3.05 1.28
C THR A 35 -16.82 1.66 1.41
N VAL A 36 -16.68 0.98 0.28
CA VAL A 36 -16.13 -0.37 0.16
C VAL A 36 -15.02 -0.35 -0.89
N TRP A 37 -13.93 -1.02 -0.58
CA TRP A 37 -12.84 -1.29 -1.51
C TRP A 37 -12.66 -2.78 -1.65
N ALA A 38 -12.35 -3.22 -2.86
CA ALA A 38 -11.89 -4.57 -3.08
C ALA A 38 -10.72 -4.56 -4.05
N LEU A 39 -9.75 -5.42 -3.79
CA LEU A 39 -8.64 -5.73 -4.66
C LEU A 39 -8.55 -7.26 -4.72
N GLY A 40 -8.47 -7.80 -5.92
CA GLY A 40 -8.18 -9.21 -6.15
C GLY A 40 -6.97 -9.30 -7.04
N GLY A 41 -6.21 -10.39 -6.96
CA GLY A 41 -5.08 -10.57 -7.85
C GLY A 41 -4.71 -12.03 -8.04
N VAL A 42 -4.25 -12.33 -9.25
CA VAL A 42 -3.66 -13.62 -9.59
C VAL A 42 -2.35 -13.39 -10.34
N GLY A 43 -1.41 -14.32 -10.18
CA GLY A 43 -0.13 -14.25 -10.86
C GLY A 43 0.45 -15.63 -11.12
N ARG A 44 1.35 -15.67 -12.10
CA ARG A 44 2.12 -16.85 -12.47
C ARG A 44 3.57 -16.49 -12.77
N GLY A 45 4.46 -17.44 -12.58
CA GLY A 45 5.86 -17.29 -12.94
C GLY A 45 6.68 -18.51 -12.53
N THR A 46 7.92 -18.29 -12.11
CA THR A 46 8.88 -19.36 -11.79
C THR A 46 9.53 -19.13 -10.45
N ALA A 47 9.95 -20.22 -9.82
CA ALA A 47 10.79 -20.25 -8.64
C ALA A 47 12.03 -21.11 -8.93
N GLU A 48 13.20 -20.60 -8.57
CA GLU A 48 14.50 -21.18 -8.89
C GLU A 48 15.36 -21.28 -7.62
N ASN A 49 16.00 -22.43 -7.41
CA ASN A 49 16.93 -22.64 -6.30
C ASN A 49 18.37 -22.36 -6.74
N VAL A 50 18.85 -21.15 -6.46
CA VAL A 50 20.23 -20.77 -6.78
C VAL A 50 21.15 -21.25 -5.65
N GLY A 51 21.78 -22.43 -5.84
CA GLY A 51 22.93 -22.88 -5.05
C GLY A 51 22.79 -24.17 -4.23
N ALA A 52 21.71 -24.95 -4.38
CA ALA A 52 21.46 -26.10 -3.51
C ALA A 52 21.63 -27.50 -4.13
N ALA A 53 21.86 -27.63 -5.44
CA ALA A 53 22.09 -28.97 -5.99
C ALA A 53 23.50 -29.44 -5.65
N ALA A 54 23.59 -30.58 -4.95
CA ALA A 54 24.84 -31.33 -4.77
C ALA A 54 25.50 -31.67 -6.13
N ASP A 55 24.71 -31.66 -7.20
CA ASP A 55 25.10 -32.04 -8.56
C ASP A 55 25.21 -30.81 -9.51
N GLY A 56 25.06 -29.59 -8.99
CA GLY A 56 25.15 -28.35 -9.78
C GLY A 56 23.94 -28.02 -10.66
N GLY A 57 22.86 -28.81 -10.61
CA GLY A 57 21.61 -28.56 -11.33
C GLY A 57 20.85 -27.32 -10.83
N LEU A 58 20.29 -26.53 -11.75
CA LEU A 58 19.41 -25.41 -11.43
C LEU A 58 17.97 -25.93 -11.36
N GLU A 59 17.46 -26.07 -10.15
CA GLU A 59 16.09 -26.51 -9.89
C GLU A 59 15.12 -25.35 -10.18
N THR A 60 14.18 -25.57 -11.10
CA THR A 60 13.16 -24.58 -11.51
C THR A 60 11.78 -25.21 -11.43
N THR A 61 10.84 -24.51 -10.78
CA THR A 61 9.43 -24.92 -10.68
C THR A 61 8.50 -23.76 -10.99
N GLY A 62 7.27 -24.05 -11.40
CA GLY A 62 6.24 -23.02 -11.59
C GLY A 62 5.85 -22.38 -10.27
N LEU A 63 5.43 -21.11 -10.32
CA LEU A 63 4.97 -20.35 -9.15
C LEU A 63 3.61 -19.72 -9.44
N GLY A 64 2.62 -20.03 -8.63
CA GLY A 64 1.29 -19.41 -8.61
C GLY A 64 1.14 -18.41 -7.47
N LEU A 65 0.43 -17.31 -7.73
CA LEU A 65 -0.03 -16.33 -6.74
C LEU A 65 -1.55 -16.17 -6.84
N GLY A 66 -2.22 -16.21 -5.69
CA GLY A 66 -3.58 -15.68 -5.53
C GLY A 66 -3.64 -14.76 -4.32
N LEU A 67 -4.30 -13.61 -4.44
CA LEU A 67 -4.52 -12.71 -3.31
C LEU A 67 -5.85 -11.98 -3.41
N GLY A 68 -6.29 -11.48 -2.26
CA GLY A 68 -7.39 -10.54 -2.22
C GLY A 68 -7.45 -9.76 -0.93
N LEU A 69 -8.15 -8.64 -1.02
CA LEU A 69 -8.35 -7.69 0.06
C LEU A 69 -9.71 -7.04 -0.15
N VAL A 70 -10.56 -7.08 0.86
CA VAL A 70 -11.84 -6.38 0.89
C VAL A 70 -11.86 -5.54 2.14
N GLU A 71 -12.27 -4.29 1.99
CA GLU A 71 -12.40 -3.37 3.09
C GLU A 71 -13.70 -2.58 3.02
N ALA A 72 -14.38 -2.44 4.15
CA ALA A 72 -15.62 -1.69 4.28
C ALA A 72 -15.53 -0.71 5.43
N ARG A 73 -15.99 0.51 5.18
CA ARG A 73 -16.05 1.61 6.14
C ARG A 73 -17.44 2.21 6.12
N ARG A 74 -17.98 2.53 7.30
CA ARG A 74 -19.26 3.22 7.43
C ARG A 74 -19.18 4.28 8.52
N GLU A 75 -19.48 5.52 8.18
CA GLU A 75 -19.70 6.56 9.18
C GLU A 75 -21.06 6.33 9.86
N MET A 76 -21.03 6.19 11.18
CA MET A 76 -22.19 5.86 12.00
C MET A 76 -22.88 7.12 12.50
N ALA A 77 -22.11 8.01 13.15
CA ALA A 77 -22.63 9.18 13.83
C ALA A 77 -21.61 10.31 13.88
N VAL A 78 -22.13 11.52 14.09
CA VAL A 78 -21.33 12.68 14.51
C VAL A 78 -21.82 13.05 15.90
N ILE A 79 -20.94 12.98 16.90
CA ILE A 79 -21.26 13.31 18.29
C ILE A 79 -20.82 14.75 18.63
N GLY A 80 -21.11 15.17 19.85
CA GLY A 80 -20.79 16.51 20.37
C GLY A 80 -19.37 16.97 20.01
N GLY A 81 -19.27 18.21 19.53
CA GLY A 81 -18.01 18.79 19.07
C GLY A 81 -17.55 18.34 17.68
N GLY A 82 -18.39 17.64 16.90
CA GLY A 82 -18.07 17.27 15.51
C GLY A 82 -17.13 16.06 15.39
N VAL A 83 -17.07 15.21 16.43
CA VAL A 83 -16.34 13.94 16.35
C VAL A 83 -17.17 12.96 15.52
N ARG A 84 -16.58 12.47 14.43
CA ARG A 84 -17.17 11.46 13.55
C ARG A 84 -16.77 10.09 14.04
N LEU A 85 -17.76 9.22 14.24
CA LEU A 85 -17.59 7.83 14.63
C LEU A 85 -17.91 6.92 13.45
N GLY A 86 -17.08 5.91 13.23
CA GLY A 86 -17.24 4.96 12.13
C GLY A 86 -16.97 3.52 12.53
N LEU A 87 -17.52 2.61 11.74
CA LEU A 87 -17.20 1.19 11.75
C LEU A 87 -16.29 0.87 10.56
N ARG A 88 -15.38 -0.07 10.78
CA ARG A 88 -14.45 -0.55 9.77
C ARG A 88 -14.28 -2.05 9.85
N GLY A 89 -14.22 -2.71 8.69
CA GLY A 89 -13.98 -4.14 8.57
C GLY A 89 -13.08 -4.45 7.38
N GLU A 90 -12.17 -5.41 7.53
CA GLU A 90 -11.21 -5.83 6.52
C GLU A 90 -11.12 -7.36 6.49
N LEU A 91 -10.95 -7.91 5.28
CA LEU A 91 -10.56 -9.29 5.03
C LEU A 91 -9.44 -9.29 3.99
N SER A 92 -8.33 -9.94 4.29
CA SER A 92 -7.21 -10.10 3.38
C SER A 92 -6.70 -11.54 3.35
N TRP A 93 -6.23 -11.96 2.19
CA TRP A 93 -5.58 -13.26 2.02
C TRP A 93 -4.53 -13.20 0.91
N ALA A 94 -3.52 -14.05 1.02
CA ALA A 94 -2.55 -14.31 -0.02
C ALA A 94 -2.15 -15.77 0.03
N HIS A 95 -1.97 -16.37 -1.14
CA HIS A 95 -1.60 -17.76 -1.32
C HIS A 95 -0.55 -17.85 -2.43
N LEU A 96 0.54 -18.55 -2.12
CA LEU A 96 1.60 -18.91 -3.04
C LEU A 96 1.68 -20.42 -3.09
N ALA A 97 1.85 -20.97 -4.30
CA ALA A 97 2.03 -22.40 -4.51
C ALA A 97 3.05 -22.63 -5.62
N THR A 98 3.85 -23.69 -5.50
CA THR A 98 4.68 -24.21 -6.59
C THR A 98 4.03 -25.42 -7.25
N ASP A 99 4.45 -25.71 -8.48
CA ASP A 99 3.95 -26.87 -9.23
C ASP A 99 4.35 -28.18 -8.53
N ALA A 100 3.60 -29.25 -8.80
CA ALA A 100 3.91 -30.58 -8.27
C ALA A 100 5.08 -31.21 -9.05
N GLY A 101 5.89 -31.99 -8.36
CA GLY A 101 7.05 -32.67 -8.93
C GLY A 101 7.87 -33.37 -7.84
N GLY A 102 9.08 -33.82 -8.22
CA GLY A 102 9.95 -34.62 -7.35
C GLY A 102 11.06 -33.84 -6.66
N GLU A 103 11.18 -32.54 -6.95
CA GLU A 103 12.26 -31.70 -6.47
C GLU A 103 11.88 -30.99 -5.14
N THR A 104 12.84 -30.32 -4.50
CA THR A 104 12.67 -29.73 -3.15
C THR A 104 11.72 -28.52 -3.13
N LEU A 105 11.66 -27.78 -4.23
CA LEU A 105 10.82 -26.62 -4.45
C LEU A 105 9.41 -27.01 -4.90
N ASP A 106 9.17 -28.28 -5.25
CA ASP A 106 7.87 -28.71 -5.76
C ASP A 106 6.83 -28.90 -4.65
N ALA A 107 5.56 -28.70 -5.00
CA ALA A 107 4.39 -28.84 -4.13
C ALA A 107 4.43 -28.01 -2.83
N LEU A 108 5.25 -26.95 -2.79
CA LEU A 108 5.29 -26.01 -1.68
C LEU A 108 4.08 -25.09 -1.71
N GLN A 109 3.45 -24.88 -0.56
CA GLN A 109 2.31 -23.98 -0.41
C GLN A 109 2.48 -23.09 0.81
N ALA A 110 2.23 -21.80 0.64
CA ALA A 110 2.21 -20.82 1.71
C ALA A 110 0.99 -19.93 1.58
N GLY A 111 0.10 -19.97 2.57
CA GLY A 111 -1.09 -19.11 2.62
C GLY A 111 -1.10 -18.26 3.87
N VAL A 112 -1.55 -17.01 3.78
CA VAL A 112 -1.86 -16.16 4.93
C VAL A 112 -3.25 -15.59 4.75
N ARG A 113 -3.99 -15.45 5.85
CA ARG A 113 -5.26 -14.76 5.91
C ARG A 113 -5.34 -13.89 7.15
N ARG A 114 -6.01 -12.76 7.03
CA ARG A 114 -6.21 -11.81 8.12
C ARG A 114 -7.57 -11.17 8.02
N THR A 115 -8.29 -11.12 9.13
CA THR A 115 -9.52 -10.33 9.27
C THR A 115 -9.34 -9.27 10.33
N ARG A 116 -10.01 -8.14 10.17
CA ARG A 116 -10.01 -7.03 11.13
C ARG A 116 -11.41 -6.44 11.21
N ALA A 117 -11.83 -6.07 12.41
CA ALA A 117 -13.05 -5.30 12.62
C ALA A 117 -12.83 -4.31 13.75
N GLY A 118 -13.32 -3.09 13.60
CA GLY A 118 -13.02 -2.04 14.57
C GLY A 118 -13.86 -0.79 14.44
N PHE A 119 -13.58 0.12 15.37
CA PHE A 119 -14.17 1.44 15.45
C PHE A 119 -13.12 2.48 15.12
N GLU A 120 -13.57 3.57 14.51
CA GLU A 120 -12.76 4.74 14.25
C GLU A 120 -13.44 6.00 14.78
N ALA A 121 -12.62 6.93 15.25
CA ALA A 121 -13.04 8.27 15.64
C ALA A 121 -12.13 9.28 14.97
N ALA A 122 -12.71 10.34 14.40
CA ALA A 122 -11.95 11.43 13.79
C ALA A 122 -12.62 12.77 14.06
N ARG A 123 -11.84 13.84 14.15
CA ARG A 123 -12.37 15.20 14.34
C ARG A 123 -11.66 16.17 13.43
N GLY A 124 -12.39 16.80 12.52
CA GLY A 124 -11.85 17.84 11.66
C GLY A 124 -11.92 19.23 12.32
N TRP A 125 -10.85 20.00 12.19
CA TRP A 125 -10.82 21.43 12.48
C TRP A 125 -10.35 22.18 11.25
N SER A 126 -11.07 23.22 10.88
CA SER A 126 -10.68 24.13 9.80
C SER A 126 -10.48 25.53 10.37
N ARG A 127 -9.39 26.20 9.98
CA ARG A 127 -9.11 27.59 10.34
C ARG A 127 -9.39 28.52 9.14
N PRO A 128 -9.70 29.81 9.38
CA PRO A 128 -9.87 30.80 8.30
C PRO A 128 -8.66 30.92 7.36
N SER A 129 -7.46 30.54 7.81
CA SER A 129 -6.24 30.49 7.00
C SER A 129 -6.23 29.38 5.93
N GLY A 130 -7.29 28.57 5.83
CA GLY A 130 -7.35 27.42 4.93
C GLY A 130 -6.59 26.18 5.45
N MET A 131 -6.10 26.23 6.69
CA MET A 131 -5.50 25.07 7.34
C MET A 131 -6.59 24.13 7.86
N HIS A 132 -6.48 22.84 7.53
CA HIS A 132 -7.33 21.77 8.03
C HIS A 132 -6.50 20.75 8.81
N LEU A 133 -6.96 20.38 10.00
CA LEU A 133 -6.34 19.43 10.91
C LEU A 133 -7.35 18.37 11.31
N GLU A 134 -7.01 17.09 11.18
CA GLU A 134 -7.86 15.96 11.52
C GLU A 134 -7.06 14.90 12.30
N PRO A 135 -7.06 14.92 13.64
CA PRO A 135 -6.69 13.77 14.43
C PRO A 135 -7.71 12.65 14.28
N PHE A 136 -7.20 11.43 14.41
CA PHE A 136 -8.02 10.23 14.40
C PHE A 136 -7.44 9.17 15.33
N GLY A 137 -8.31 8.23 15.73
CA GLY A 137 -7.98 7.05 16.51
C GLY A 137 -8.80 5.87 16.06
N ARG A 138 -8.23 4.67 16.16
CA ARG A 138 -8.83 3.40 15.77
C ARG A 138 -8.51 2.30 16.76
N LEU A 139 -9.52 1.52 17.08
CA LEU A 139 -9.41 0.32 17.89
C LEU A 139 -9.99 -0.85 17.09
N SER A 140 -9.21 -1.91 16.89
CA SER A 140 -9.63 -3.04 16.05
C SER A 140 -9.26 -4.37 16.68
N VAL A 141 -10.16 -5.35 16.55
CA VAL A 141 -9.85 -6.75 16.76
C VAL A 141 -9.37 -7.33 15.44
N ARG A 142 -8.29 -8.11 15.48
CA ARG A 142 -7.67 -8.77 14.34
C ARG A 142 -7.62 -10.27 14.58
N GLN A 143 -7.82 -11.08 13.55
CA GLN A 143 -7.53 -12.50 13.56
C GLN A 143 -6.59 -12.85 12.41
N ASP A 144 -5.50 -13.53 12.74
CA ASP A 144 -4.45 -13.97 11.82
C ASP A 144 -4.50 -15.50 11.65
N GLY A 145 -4.26 -15.99 10.43
CA GLY A 145 -4.22 -17.41 10.11
C GLY A 145 -3.31 -17.76 8.93
N GLY A 146 -2.96 -19.04 8.80
CA GLY A 146 -2.13 -19.56 7.71
C GLY A 146 -0.71 -19.93 8.14
N ALA A 147 0.23 -19.93 7.20
CA ALA A 147 1.63 -20.34 7.34
C ALA A 147 2.52 -19.37 8.14
N ARG A 148 1.93 -18.33 8.75
CA ARG A 148 2.61 -17.35 9.60
C ARG A 148 2.07 -17.43 11.03
N GLN A 149 2.27 -16.37 11.81
CA GLN A 149 1.64 -16.23 13.11
C GLN A 149 0.12 -16.36 12.98
N THR A 150 -0.46 -17.24 13.79
CA THR A 150 -1.90 -17.41 13.93
C THR A 150 -2.35 -16.87 15.28
N GLY A 151 -3.59 -16.39 15.36
CA GLY A 151 -4.12 -15.90 16.62
C GLY A 151 -5.14 -14.79 16.49
N VAL A 152 -5.52 -14.24 17.62
CA VAL A 152 -6.38 -13.07 17.74
C VAL A 152 -5.60 -11.97 18.46
N GLY A 153 -5.80 -10.73 18.04
CA GLY A 153 -5.16 -9.59 18.69
C GLY A 153 -6.01 -8.33 18.70
N LEU A 154 -5.59 -7.39 19.54
CA LEU A 154 -6.17 -6.06 19.68
C LEU A 154 -5.17 -5.05 19.15
N GLU A 155 -5.58 -4.26 18.16
CA GLU A 155 -4.77 -3.21 17.55
C GLU A 155 -5.29 -1.83 17.94
N LEU A 156 -4.37 -0.95 18.27
CA LEU A 156 -4.61 0.47 18.48
C LEU A 156 -3.82 1.26 17.44
N GLU A 157 -4.49 2.22 16.81
CA GLU A 157 -3.87 3.16 15.89
C GLU A 157 -4.35 4.58 16.17
N SER A 158 -3.47 5.55 16.06
CA SER A 158 -3.80 6.95 16.17
C SER A 158 -2.93 7.79 15.24
N GLY A 159 -3.43 8.95 14.87
CA GLY A 159 -2.69 9.81 13.95
C GLY A 159 -3.34 11.17 13.78
N VAL A 160 -2.75 11.94 12.88
CA VAL A 160 -3.16 13.29 12.54
C VAL A 160 -2.90 13.56 11.06
N ARG A 161 -3.88 14.16 10.41
CA ARG A 161 -3.78 14.67 9.05
C ARG A 161 -3.83 16.18 9.08
N LEU A 162 -2.91 16.83 8.40
CA LEU A 162 -2.86 18.28 8.25
C LEU A 162 -2.77 18.63 6.77
N SER A 163 -3.54 19.63 6.36
CA SER A 163 -3.39 20.26 5.05
C SER A 163 -3.42 21.78 5.20
N ALA A 164 -2.51 22.47 4.52
CA ALA A 164 -2.39 23.93 4.53
C ALA A 164 -1.87 24.39 3.16
N GLY A 165 -2.78 24.83 2.28
CA GLY A 165 -2.44 25.15 0.90
C GLY A 165 -1.84 23.91 0.19
N PRO A 166 -0.63 24.02 -0.41
CA PRO A 166 0.01 22.89 -1.10
C PRO A 166 0.66 21.87 -0.14
N LEU A 167 0.79 22.19 1.16
CA LEU A 167 1.39 21.31 2.14
C LEU A 167 0.37 20.29 2.65
N ARG A 168 0.74 19.02 2.67
CA ARG A 168 0.02 17.96 3.40
C ARG A 168 0.97 17.16 4.28
N VAL A 169 0.50 16.83 5.48
CA VAL A 169 1.19 15.98 6.44
C VAL A 169 0.22 14.92 6.95
N ASP A 170 0.62 13.66 6.91
CA ASP A 170 -0.08 12.54 7.55
C ASP A 170 0.91 11.85 8.49
N ALA A 171 0.62 11.86 9.78
CA ALA A 171 1.43 11.18 10.79
C ALA A 171 0.56 10.18 11.55
N GLN A 172 1.02 8.94 11.65
CA GLN A 172 0.27 7.87 12.30
C GLN A 172 1.21 6.93 13.06
N GLY A 173 0.71 6.39 14.17
CA GLY A 173 1.34 5.37 14.98
C GLY A 173 0.37 4.21 15.21
N ARG A 174 0.89 3.00 15.27
CA ARG A 174 0.12 1.79 15.51
C ARG A 174 0.85 0.82 16.42
N MET A 175 0.07 0.05 17.16
CA MET A 175 0.56 -1.03 18.01
C MET A 175 -0.44 -2.18 18.04
N LEU A 176 0.07 -3.40 18.09
CA LEU A 176 -0.66 -4.60 18.48
C LEU A 176 -0.56 -4.70 20.00
N ALA A 177 -1.58 -4.20 20.69
CA ALA A 177 -1.60 -4.10 22.14
C ALA A 177 -1.66 -5.48 22.81
N LEU A 178 -2.41 -6.41 22.21
CA LEU A 178 -2.57 -7.78 22.69
C LEU A 178 -2.55 -8.74 21.52
N HIS A 179 -1.97 -9.93 21.71
CA HIS A 179 -2.04 -11.02 20.75
C HIS A 179 -1.97 -12.38 21.45
N THR A 180 -2.72 -13.37 20.98
CA THR A 180 -2.76 -14.70 21.61
C THR A 180 -1.47 -15.51 21.39
N ALA A 181 -0.67 -15.14 20.39
CA ALA A 181 0.64 -15.73 20.21
C ALA A 181 1.65 -15.22 21.23
N SER A 182 2.40 -16.14 21.84
CA SER A 182 3.47 -15.81 22.76
C SER A 182 4.57 -14.98 22.08
N ALA A 183 5.08 -13.98 22.81
CA ALA A 183 6.17 -13.10 22.38
C ALA A 183 5.94 -12.34 21.05
N TYR A 184 4.68 -12.24 20.58
CA TYR A 184 4.36 -11.53 19.36
C TYR A 184 3.94 -10.09 19.64
N ALA A 185 4.76 -9.13 19.17
CA ALA A 185 4.48 -7.71 19.30
C ALA A 185 4.74 -7.00 17.96
N GLU A 186 3.80 -6.14 17.56
CA GLU A 186 3.96 -5.25 16.42
C GLU A 186 3.79 -3.81 16.91
N ARG A 187 4.73 -2.93 16.55
CA ARG A 187 4.58 -1.49 16.74
C ARG A 187 5.24 -0.78 15.57
N GLY A 188 4.69 0.35 15.17
CA GLY A 188 5.28 1.15 14.13
C GLY A 188 4.65 2.51 13.98
N GLY A 189 5.28 3.35 13.18
CA GLY A 189 4.77 4.66 12.86
C GLY A 189 5.26 5.11 11.49
N SER A 190 4.53 6.06 10.91
CA SER A 190 4.89 6.68 9.65
C SER A 190 4.53 8.15 9.66
N VAL A 191 5.37 8.95 9.03
CA VAL A 191 5.03 10.32 8.67
C VAL A 191 5.11 10.43 7.16
N THR A 192 4.16 11.09 6.52
CA THR A 192 4.19 11.44 5.11
C THR A 192 4.04 12.94 5.00
N VAL A 193 5.03 13.61 4.43
CA VAL A 193 4.98 15.04 4.11
C VAL A 193 4.93 15.15 2.60
N SER A 194 4.05 15.99 2.07
CA SER A 194 4.02 16.32 0.66
C SER A 194 3.77 17.81 0.44
N VAL A 195 4.39 18.36 -0.59
CA VAL A 195 4.21 19.74 -1.03
C VAL A 195 3.90 19.71 -2.52
N GLY A 196 2.80 20.34 -2.91
CA GLY A 196 2.32 20.39 -4.29
C GLY A 196 0.96 19.70 -4.45
N GLU A 197 0.40 19.79 -5.65
CA GLU A 197 -0.95 19.29 -5.94
C GLU A 197 -0.95 17.91 -6.63
N GLY A 198 0.20 17.24 -6.67
CA GLY A 198 0.36 15.95 -7.31
C GLY A 198 0.12 16.01 -8.83
N ALA A 199 -0.18 14.86 -9.41
CA ALA A 199 -0.54 14.75 -10.84
C ALA A 199 -2.00 15.18 -11.11
N GLU A 200 -2.53 16.14 -10.37
CA GLU A 200 -3.83 16.77 -10.66
C GLU A 200 -3.68 18.18 -11.23
N ARG A 201 -2.55 18.86 -10.95
CA ARG A 201 -2.25 20.18 -11.49
C ARG A 201 -0.82 20.27 -12.00
N PRO A 202 -0.52 21.22 -12.91
CA PRO A 202 0.85 21.50 -13.31
C PRO A 202 1.69 21.98 -12.13
N GLY A 203 2.98 21.64 -12.14
CA GLY A 203 3.94 22.09 -11.15
C GLY A 203 4.66 20.96 -10.41
N LEU A 204 5.60 21.35 -9.56
CA LEU A 204 6.43 20.45 -8.78
C LEU A 204 5.62 19.84 -7.63
N THR A 205 5.75 18.54 -7.45
CA THR A 205 5.31 17.84 -6.24
C THR A 205 6.48 17.09 -5.62
N LEU A 206 6.65 17.27 -4.31
CA LEU A 206 7.64 16.57 -3.51
C LEU A 206 6.91 15.78 -2.43
N SER A 207 7.36 14.56 -2.16
CA SER A 207 6.90 13.79 -1.01
C SER A 207 8.03 13.05 -0.30
N LEU A 208 7.92 12.95 1.01
CA LEU A 208 8.84 12.25 1.90
C LEU A 208 8.02 11.44 2.90
N ALA A 209 8.31 10.15 3.04
CA ALA A 209 7.57 9.23 3.88
C ALA A 209 8.50 8.33 4.72
N PRO A 210 9.06 8.82 5.84
CA PRO A 210 9.75 7.97 6.81
C PRO A 210 8.79 7.02 7.52
N ARG A 211 9.29 5.83 7.84
CA ARG A 211 8.58 4.74 8.50
C ARG A 211 9.50 4.02 9.49
N TRP A 212 8.92 3.56 10.59
CA TRP A 212 9.62 2.81 11.63
C TRP A 212 8.76 1.64 12.11
N GLY A 213 9.38 0.48 12.31
CA GLY A 213 8.73 -0.75 12.74
C GLY A 213 7.61 -1.20 11.80
N ALA A 214 6.59 -1.87 12.35
CA ALA A 214 5.41 -2.36 11.63
C ALA A 214 4.44 -1.21 11.26
N ALA A 215 4.91 -0.22 10.49
CA ALA A 215 4.19 1.01 10.16
C ALA A 215 3.05 0.82 9.14
N GLN A 216 3.02 -0.29 8.40
CA GLN A 216 2.00 -0.52 7.37
C GLN A 216 0.70 -1.01 7.99
N GLY A 217 -0.37 -0.23 7.90
CA GLY A 217 -1.72 -0.55 8.37
C GLY A 217 -2.68 -1.00 7.27
N ALA A 218 -3.93 -1.22 7.66
CA ALA A 218 -5.11 -1.46 6.79
C ALA A 218 -5.24 -0.46 5.64
N ASP A 219 -4.77 0.78 5.84
CA ASP A 219 -5.05 1.93 4.98
C ASP A 219 -4.31 1.96 3.64
N MET A 220 -3.57 0.91 3.30
CA MET A 220 -2.89 0.85 2.00
C MET A 220 -3.86 1.06 0.82
N LEU A 221 -5.14 0.73 0.98
CA LEU A 221 -6.16 1.00 -0.03
C LEU A 221 -6.74 2.43 0.02
N TRP A 222 -6.88 3.03 1.20
CA TRP A 222 -7.56 4.31 1.42
C TRP A 222 -6.69 5.54 1.27
N GLN A 223 -5.38 5.37 1.18
CA GLN A 223 -4.51 6.46 0.79
C GLN A 223 -4.79 6.78 -0.70
N GLU A 224 -5.80 7.62 -0.93
CA GLU A 224 -6.24 8.14 -2.24
C GLU A 224 -5.13 8.93 -2.95
N GLN A 225 -4.06 9.25 -2.23
CA GLN A 225 -2.85 9.77 -2.85
C GLN A 225 -2.13 8.64 -3.59
N LEU A 226 -2.28 8.67 -4.91
CA LEU A 226 -1.68 7.84 -5.96
C LEU A 226 -0.16 7.60 -5.87
N HIS A 227 0.49 8.14 -4.85
CA HIS A 227 1.82 7.76 -4.46
C HIS A 227 1.71 6.58 -3.51
N ARG A 228 1.33 5.42 -4.03
CA ARG A 228 1.49 4.15 -3.31
C ARG A 228 2.94 3.73 -3.46
N PRO A 229 3.85 3.99 -2.50
CA PRO A 229 5.01 3.13 -2.40
C PRO A 229 4.42 1.75 -2.10
N TRP A 230 4.50 0.84 -3.07
CA TRP A 230 4.66 -0.57 -2.74
C TRP A 230 6.05 -0.69 -2.09
N GLY A 231 6.19 -0.07 -0.92
CA GLY A 231 7.28 -0.32 -0.02
C GLY A 231 6.99 -1.67 0.62
N MET A 232 8.01 -2.50 0.74
CA MET A 232 7.88 -3.76 1.45
C MET A 232 7.54 -3.45 2.92
N PRO A 233 6.70 -4.27 3.57
CA PRO A 233 6.41 -4.12 4.99
C PRO A 233 7.73 -4.09 5.76
N ALA A 234 7.95 -3.00 6.46
CA ALA A 234 9.03 -2.91 7.43
C ALA A 234 8.75 -3.95 8.52
N GLY A 235 9.76 -4.78 8.83
CA GLY A 235 9.73 -5.64 10.00
C GLY A 235 9.54 -4.84 11.30
N SER A 236 9.29 -5.52 12.42
CA SER A 236 9.01 -4.89 13.72
C SER A 236 10.04 -3.84 14.17
N ASP A 237 11.29 -3.94 13.70
CA ASP A 237 12.39 -3.01 14.03
C ASP A 237 13.02 -2.31 12.81
N GLU A 238 12.38 -2.41 11.64
CA GLU A 238 12.93 -1.85 10.41
C GLU A 238 12.61 -0.35 10.28
N ARG A 239 13.58 0.40 9.77
CA ARG A 239 13.40 1.81 9.42
C ARG A 239 13.48 1.94 7.92
N SER A 240 12.56 2.71 7.34
CA SER A 240 12.62 3.02 5.92
C SER A 240 12.22 4.46 5.65
N VAL A 241 12.68 4.98 4.53
CA VAL A 241 12.36 6.32 4.05
C VAL A 241 12.11 6.21 2.55
N ASP A 242 10.95 6.70 2.12
CA ASP A 242 10.62 6.90 0.72
C ASP A 242 10.60 8.40 0.40
N ALA A 243 11.21 8.80 -0.71
CA ALA A 243 11.16 10.14 -1.25
C ALA A 243 10.71 10.07 -2.71
N ARG A 244 9.91 11.04 -3.16
CA ARG A 244 9.49 11.15 -4.56
C ARG A 244 9.40 12.60 -4.99
N VAL A 245 9.80 12.84 -6.23
CA VAL A 245 9.64 14.11 -6.94
C VAL A 245 8.89 13.85 -8.23
N SER A 246 7.94 14.72 -8.55
CA SER A 246 7.25 14.72 -9.83
C SER A 246 7.02 16.16 -10.31
N TYR A 247 6.85 16.33 -11.61
CA TYR A 247 6.53 17.64 -12.17
C TYR A 247 5.42 17.51 -13.21
N GLY A 248 4.27 18.12 -12.95
CA GLY A 248 3.13 18.11 -13.88
C GLY A 248 3.31 19.11 -15.02
N TRP A 249 3.28 18.61 -16.26
CA TRP A 249 3.20 19.39 -17.50
C TRP A 249 1.79 19.34 -18.07
N ARG A 250 1.21 20.50 -18.32
CA ARG A 250 -0.03 20.61 -19.10
C ARG A 250 0.30 20.49 -20.57
N LEU A 251 -0.30 19.50 -21.23
CA LEU A 251 -0.24 19.31 -22.67
C LEU A 251 -1.52 19.87 -23.34
N PRO A 252 -1.53 20.05 -24.68
CA PRO A 252 -2.75 20.32 -25.44
C PRO A 252 -3.83 19.27 -25.17
N ARG A 253 -5.08 19.59 -25.50
CA ARG A 253 -6.26 18.71 -25.24
C ARG A 253 -6.48 18.41 -23.75
N ARG A 254 -6.04 19.31 -22.87
CA ARG A 254 -6.27 19.24 -21.42
C ARG A 254 -5.71 17.96 -20.80
N LEU A 255 -4.61 17.45 -21.34
CA LEU A 255 -3.86 16.34 -20.76
C LEU A 255 -2.83 16.87 -19.77
N LEU A 256 -2.54 16.09 -18.73
CA LEU A 256 -1.46 16.32 -17.79
C LEU A 256 -0.51 15.12 -17.85
N VAL A 257 0.77 15.38 -18.10
CA VAL A 257 1.85 14.39 -17.97
C VAL A 257 2.72 14.79 -16.79
N ALA A 258 2.97 13.85 -15.89
CA ALA A 258 3.83 14.07 -14.73
C ALA A 258 4.92 12.99 -14.68
N PRO A 259 6.11 13.21 -15.26
CA PRO A 259 7.27 12.37 -14.97
C PRO A 259 7.58 12.43 -13.47
N PHE A 260 8.14 11.34 -12.96
CA PHE A 260 8.55 11.25 -11.57
C PHE A 260 9.79 10.39 -11.37
N GLY A 261 10.50 10.70 -10.30
CA GLY A 261 11.59 9.91 -9.75
C GLY A 261 11.34 9.63 -8.28
N GLY A 262 11.66 8.43 -7.82
CA GLY A 262 11.52 7.99 -6.44
C GLY A 262 12.78 7.32 -5.93
N TYR A 263 13.07 7.53 -4.66
CA TYR A 263 14.12 6.85 -3.92
C TYR A 263 13.52 6.25 -2.66
N GLY A 264 13.79 4.97 -2.40
CA GLY A 264 13.44 4.30 -1.15
C GLY A 264 14.70 3.74 -0.52
N THR A 265 14.80 3.78 0.80
CA THR A 265 15.85 3.08 1.54
C THR A 265 15.24 2.42 2.76
N GLY A 266 15.65 1.19 3.05
CA GLY A 266 15.19 0.38 4.18
C GLY A 266 16.33 -0.50 4.68
N TRP A 267 16.09 -1.40 5.64
CA TRP A 267 17.14 -2.21 6.26
C TRP A 267 17.90 -3.03 5.20
N GLY A 268 19.09 -2.56 4.85
CA GLY A 268 19.92 -3.21 3.83
C GLY A 268 19.29 -3.24 2.44
N ARG A 269 18.36 -2.34 2.11
CA ARG A 269 17.74 -2.27 0.78
C ARG A 269 17.62 -0.85 0.29
N ARG A 270 17.81 -0.64 -1.02
CA ARG A 270 17.56 0.64 -1.69
C ARG A 270 16.67 0.40 -2.89
N ARG A 271 15.75 1.31 -3.15
CA ARG A 271 14.86 1.32 -4.32
C ARG A 271 15.08 2.61 -5.10
N LEU A 272 15.24 2.48 -6.40
CA LEU A 272 15.14 3.58 -7.35
C LEU A 272 13.89 3.33 -8.20
N GLN A 273 13.09 4.37 -8.41
CA GLN A 273 11.88 4.31 -9.21
C GLN A 273 11.89 5.46 -10.21
N VAL A 274 11.50 5.18 -11.44
CA VAL A 274 11.24 6.19 -12.47
C VAL A 274 9.95 5.86 -13.20
N GLY A 275 9.23 6.88 -13.65
CA GLY A 275 8.01 6.66 -14.39
C GLY A 275 7.33 7.95 -14.82
N ALA A 276 6.13 7.80 -15.36
CA ALA A 276 5.28 8.92 -15.72
C ALA A 276 3.81 8.60 -15.46
N THR A 277 3.08 9.62 -15.03
CA THR A 277 1.62 9.60 -14.96
C THR A 277 1.04 10.41 -16.12
N LEU A 278 0.01 9.89 -16.77
CA LEU A 278 -0.84 10.61 -17.73
C LEU A 278 -2.26 10.71 -17.15
N GLY A 279 -2.86 11.89 -17.18
CA GLY A 279 -4.24 12.10 -16.74
C GLY A 279 -4.95 13.19 -17.55
N SER A 280 -6.28 13.21 -17.48
CA SER A 280 -7.10 14.30 -18.02
C SER A 280 -7.32 15.39 -16.96
N LEU A 281 -7.22 16.66 -17.36
CA LEU A 281 -7.55 17.83 -16.52
C LEU A 281 -9.07 18.08 -16.47
N ASP A 282 -9.86 17.42 -17.32
CA ASP A 282 -11.32 17.60 -17.45
C ASP A 282 -12.15 16.68 -16.56
N ALA A 283 -11.85 16.67 -15.28
CA ALA A 283 -12.72 16.00 -14.29
C ALA A 283 -14.01 16.80 -13.98
N ASP A 284 -14.20 17.99 -14.57
CA ASP A 284 -15.31 18.90 -14.25
C ASP A 284 -16.49 18.80 -15.24
N THR A 285 -16.31 18.18 -16.40
CA THR A 285 -17.40 17.91 -17.35
C THR A 285 -18.07 16.58 -17.02
N ARG A 286 -19.38 16.61 -16.69
CA ARG A 286 -20.25 15.47 -16.32
C ARG A 286 -20.27 14.27 -17.30
N SER A 287 -19.53 14.33 -18.41
CA SER A 287 -19.64 13.40 -19.54
C SER A 287 -18.42 12.49 -19.75
N SER A 288 -17.27 12.72 -19.12
CA SER A 288 -16.08 11.88 -19.32
C SER A 288 -15.52 11.38 -18.00
N ALA A 289 -15.52 10.06 -17.81
CA ALA A 289 -14.81 9.41 -16.72
C ALA A 289 -13.33 9.80 -16.78
N PRO A 290 -12.75 10.45 -15.76
CA PRO A 290 -11.33 10.77 -15.78
C PRO A 290 -10.55 9.46 -15.79
N VAL A 291 -9.71 9.31 -16.81
CA VAL A 291 -8.75 8.21 -16.92
C VAL A 291 -7.40 8.71 -16.47
N ARG A 292 -6.74 7.93 -15.62
CA ARG A 292 -5.34 8.14 -15.24
C ARG A 292 -4.56 6.85 -15.49
N LEU A 293 -3.43 7.00 -16.17
CA LEU A 293 -2.49 5.92 -16.46
C LEU A 293 -1.16 6.24 -15.79
N GLU A 294 -0.52 5.23 -15.21
CA GLU A 294 0.83 5.33 -14.67
C GLU A 294 1.66 4.15 -15.16
N ALA A 295 2.83 4.45 -15.70
CA ALA A 295 3.83 3.47 -16.07
C ALA A 295 5.11 3.73 -15.28
N SER A 296 5.69 2.68 -14.71
CA SER A 296 6.91 2.81 -13.90
C SER A 296 7.83 1.61 -14.01
N GLY A 297 9.13 1.90 -13.84
CA GLY A 297 10.19 0.93 -13.64
C GLY A 297 10.84 1.15 -12.28
N GLU A 298 11.15 0.07 -11.60
CA GLU A 298 11.83 0.07 -10.30
C GLU A 298 13.06 -0.82 -10.35
N ARG A 299 14.11 -0.39 -9.64
CA ARG A 299 15.31 -1.16 -9.38
C ARG A 299 15.51 -1.24 -7.87
N HIS A 300 15.63 -2.46 -7.36
CA HIS A 300 15.88 -2.76 -5.95
C HIS A 300 17.30 -3.29 -5.79
N LEU A 301 18.04 -2.73 -4.84
CA LEU A 301 19.39 -3.13 -4.48
C LEU A 301 19.34 -3.75 -3.08
N LEU A 302 19.84 -4.97 -2.97
CA LEU A 302 19.89 -5.74 -1.73
C LEU A 302 21.30 -5.64 -1.13
N ARG A 303 21.40 -5.60 0.20
CA ARG A 303 22.69 -5.54 0.93
C ARG A 303 23.63 -6.69 0.59
N GLN A 304 23.10 -7.85 0.21
CA GLN A 304 23.86 -9.02 -0.22
C GLN A 304 24.26 -8.99 -1.71
N GLY A 305 24.21 -7.83 -2.38
CA GLY A 305 24.65 -7.66 -3.77
C GLY A 305 23.63 -8.08 -4.84
N GLY A 306 22.43 -8.51 -4.44
CA GLY A 306 21.35 -8.82 -5.39
C GLY A 306 20.69 -7.56 -5.97
N VAL A 307 20.39 -7.59 -7.27
CA VAL A 307 19.59 -6.57 -7.95
C VAL A 307 18.27 -7.20 -8.37
N ASP A 308 17.17 -6.47 -8.18
CA ASP A 308 15.84 -6.85 -8.65
C ASP A 308 15.20 -5.70 -9.44
N HIS A 309 14.35 -6.04 -10.40
CA HIS A 309 13.67 -5.10 -11.27
C HIS A 309 12.17 -5.38 -11.29
N ARG A 310 11.38 -4.31 -11.34
CA ARG A 310 9.92 -4.39 -11.48
C ARG A 310 9.48 -3.39 -12.53
N ILE A 311 8.59 -3.83 -13.41
CA ILE A 311 7.86 -2.96 -14.34
C ILE A 311 6.39 -2.99 -13.90
N SER A 312 5.70 -1.86 -13.97
CA SER A 312 4.30 -1.77 -13.58
C SER A 312 3.53 -0.81 -14.47
N LEU A 313 2.29 -1.21 -14.74
CA LEU A 313 1.29 -0.40 -15.43
C LEU A 313 0.04 -0.35 -14.54
N LEU A 314 -0.42 0.85 -14.22
CA LEU A 314 -1.62 1.09 -13.42
C LEU A 314 -2.58 1.97 -14.21
N GLY A 315 -3.82 1.51 -14.36
CA GLY A 315 -4.92 2.29 -14.90
C GLY A 315 -5.99 2.54 -13.84
N VAL A 316 -6.46 3.79 -13.77
CA VAL A 316 -7.55 4.22 -12.90
C VAL A 316 -8.64 4.83 -13.76
N VAL A 317 -9.85 4.31 -13.63
CA VAL A 317 -11.05 4.85 -14.27
C VAL A 317 -12.06 5.15 -13.17
N THR A 318 -12.53 6.39 -13.09
CA THR A 318 -13.55 6.80 -12.10
C THR A 318 -14.90 6.93 -12.78
N PHE A 319 -15.91 6.23 -12.25
CA PHE A 319 -17.29 6.29 -12.73
C PHE A 319 -18.17 7.10 -11.78
N GLY A 320 -19.14 7.82 -12.36
CA GLY A 320 -20.10 8.65 -11.61
C GLY A 320 -19.56 10.04 -11.28
N ALA A 321 -20.46 10.91 -10.82
CA ALA A 321 -20.05 12.19 -10.25
C ALA A 321 -19.18 11.90 -9.03
N ARG A 322 -18.00 12.53 -8.93
CA ARG A 322 -17.23 12.52 -7.67
C ARG A 322 -18.24 12.86 -6.57
N PRO A 323 -18.46 12.02 -5.55
CA PRO A 323 -19.16 12.49 -4.36
C PRO A 323 -18.46 13.77 -3.99
N ALA A 324 -19.20 14.88 -3.88
CA ALA A 324 -18.62 16.18 -3.55
C ALA A 324 -17.68 15.91 -2.37
N ALA A 325 -16.37 15.96 -2.62
CA ALA A 325 -15.36 15.49 -1.68
C ALA A 325 -15.78 16.06 -0.35
N THR A 326 -16.12 15.20 0.63
CA THR A 326 -16.87 15.59 1.83
C THR A 326 -16.35 16.94 2.26
N SER A 327 -17.18 17.93 2.03
CA SER A 327 -16.77 19.30 1.77
C SER A 327 -16.30 19.94 3.06
N ALA A 328 -15.08 19.62 3.47
CA ALA A 328 -14.29 20.43 4.40
C ALA A 328 -13.64 21.62 3.67
N LEU A 329 -13.81 21.75 2.35
CA LEU A 329 -13.12 22.74 1.50
C LEU A 329 -14.01 23.51 0.50
N ARG A 330 -15.34 23.56 0.70
CA ARG A 330 -16.22 24.51 -0.03
C ARG A 330 -17.22 25.17 0.91
N ALA A 331 -16.77 26.23 1.57
CA ALA A 331 -17.62 27.33 2.03
C ALA A 331 -16.79 28.62 2.06
N VAL A 332 -16.53 29.18 0.88
CA VAL A 332 -16.26 30.63 0.71
C VAL A 332 -16.98 31.07 -0.56
N ARG A 333 -18.22 31.53 -0.37
CA ARG A 333 -18.70 32.80 -0.91
C ARG A 333 -19.47 33.47 0.20
#